data_AF-A0A4P7L8M9-F1
#
_entry.id   AF-A0A4P7L8M9-F1
#
_cell.length_a   1.000
_cell.length_b   1.000
_cell.length_c   1.000
_cell.angle_alpha   90.00
_cell.angle_beta   90.00
_cell.angle_gamma   90.00
#
_symmetry.space_group_name_H-M   'P 1'
#
loop_
_entity.id
_entity.type
_entity.pdbx_description
1 polymer ?
#
loop_
_entity_poly.entity_id
_entity_poly.type
_entity_poly.pdbx_seq_one_letter_code
_entity_poly.pdbx_strand_id
1 'polypeptide(L)'
;MNLDTELIRQFLLAHQETIVTWLVAGLVMMLLARFELRRAQRRAAVAMSESVATTVAACVPDIAHAVQAASPQPLAEPVEMQRAEALRRLALDTVGAVMTRGRWLDELGNLRLADDALLDGQRAGGADPLLVVAPQPSVQAYLAAQRVFEDEAAQVQALRRDAQRHQEALQALDAEAAHIEQETGSIVLRFEQVNAQAAQGVDGGDYQRFLIQKYNALGQREKDIAQERVHLQAQARLSADVLAERARSASRRYRESLAPLMDQLRAAWGHGDSPQVFDTWQHQGTGQGTEPYLAPHASARNAA
;
A
#
# COMPACT_ATOMS: atom_id res chain seq x y z
N MET A 1 8.19 -29.97 -22.04
CA MET A 1 9.54 -30.32 -21.56
C MET A 1 9.41 -30.83 -20.14
N ASN A 2 9.35 -32.14 -19.94
CA ASN A 2 9.35 -32.74 -18.61
C ASN A 2 10.77 -32.60 -18.06
N LEU A 3 10.95 -31.69 -17.11
CA LEU A 3 12.15 -31.69 -16.27
C LEU A 3 12.13 -33.01 -15.49
N ASP A 4 13.12 -33.87 -15.73
CA ASP A 4 13.29 -35.14 -15.02
C ASP A 4 13.50 -34.85 -13.52
N THR A 5 12.40 -34.85 -12.79
CA THR A 5 12.31 -34.61 -11.34
C THR A 5 13.21 -35.57 -10.56
N GLU A 6 13.44 -36.77 -11.08
CA GLU A 6 14.32 -37.77 -10.47
C GLU A 6 15.81 -37.40 -10.61
N LEU A 7 16.18 -36.75 -11.71
CA LEU A 7 17.55 -36.29 -11.96
C LEU A 7 17.89 -35.07 -11.08
N ILE A 8 16.92 -34.16 -10.90
CA ILE A 8 17.01 -33.04 -9.96
C ILE A 8 17.12 -33.54 -8.51
N ARG A 9 16.34 -34.57 -8.15
CA ARG A 9 16.38 -35.18 -6.82
C ARG A 9 17.72 -35.83 -6.52
N GLN A 10 18.29 -36.58 -7.46
CA GLN A 10 19.62 -37.18 -7.30
C GLN A 10 20.71 -36.12 -7.22
N PHE A 11 20.62 -35.05 -8.02
CA PHE A 11 21.56 -33.94 -7.96
C PHE A 11 21.50 -33.20 -6.61
N LEU A 12 20.30 -32.92 -6.10
CA LEU A 12 20.09 -32.27 -4.81
C LEU A 12 20.61 -33.12 -3.64
N LEU A 13 20.38 -34.43 -3.65
CA LEU A 13 20.90 -35.33 -2.62
C LEU A 13 22.43 -35.45 -2.66
N ALA A 14 23.02 -35.47 -3.85
CA ALA A 14 24.47 -35.53 -4.03
C ALA A 14 25.20 -34.24 -3.62
N HIS A 15 24.53 -33.07 -3.73
CA HIS A 15 25.13 -31.76 -3.47
C HIS A 15 24.52 -31.03 -2.26
N GLN A 16 23.71 -31.71 -1.45
CA GLN A 16 22.98 -31.14 -0.31
C GLN A 16 23.90 -30.35 0.62
N GLU A 17 25.03 -30.92 1.04
CA GLU A 17 25.95 -30.29 1.98
C GLU A 17 26.57 -29.02 1.40
N THR A 18 26.94 -29.05 0.11
CA THR A 18 27.49 -27.92 -0.62
C THR A 18 26.45 -26.81 -0.76
N ILE A 19 25.20 -27.15 -1.12
CA ILE A 19 24.12 -26.16 -1.27
C ILE A 19 23.81 -25.50 0.07
N VAL A 20 23.71 -26.28 1.14
CA VAL A 20 23.43 -25.75 2.49
C VAL A 20 24.57 -24.84 2.96
N THR A 21 25.83 -25.22 2.74
CA THR A 21 26.98 -24.36 3.12
C THR A 21 27.00 -23.05 2.35
N TRP A 22 26.71 -23.04 1.04
CA TRP A 22 26.59 -21.81 0.27
C TRP A 22 25.39 -20.94 0.69
N LEU A 23 24.26 -21.55 1.03
CA LEU A 23 23.09 -20.83 1.55
C LEU A 23 23.37 -20.18 2.90
N VAL A 24 24.04 -20.89 3.81
CA VAL A 24 24.44 -20.35 5.12
C VAL A 24 25.47 -19.23 4.94
N ALA A 25 26.46 -19.40 4.06
CA ALA A 25 27.44 -18.36 3.75
C ALA A 25 26.77 -17.10 3.15
N GLY A 26 25.82 -17.28 2.24
CA GLY A 26 25.02 -16.18 1.68
C GLY A 26 24.19 -15.46 2.73
N LEU A 27 23.57 -16.20 3.65
CA LEU A 27 22.79 -15.64 4.75
C LEU A 27 23.67 -14.86 5.74
N VAL A 28 24.86 -15.36 6.06
CA VAL A 28 25.84 -14.64 6.90
C VAL A 28 26.32 -13.36 6.21
N MET A 29 26.59 -13.40 4.90
CA MET A 29 26.95 -12.21 4.11
C MET A 29 25.82 -11.17 4.09
N MET A 30 24.56 -11.58 3.93
CA MET A 30 23.41 -10.67 3.99
C MET A 30 23.25 -10.05 5.39
N LEU A 31 23.49 -10.81 6.46
CA LEU A 31 23.44 -10.29 7.83
C LEU A 31 24.56 -9.29 8.10
N LEU A 32 25.78 -9.57 7.65
CA LEU A 32 26.91 -8.65 7.75
C LEU A 32 26.68 -7.37 6.94
N ALA A 33 26.15 -7.48 5.72
CA ALA A 33 25.78 -6.34 4.90
C ALA A 33 24.72 -5.47 5.60
N ARG A 34 23.69 -6.09 6.19
CA ARG A 34 22.66 -5.39 6.97
C ARG A 34 23.23 -4.71 8.21
N PHE A 35 24.22 -5.33 8.86
CA PHE A 35 24.91 -4.75 10.01
C PHE A 35 25.75 -3.54 9.62
N GLU A 36 26.53 -3.62 8.55
CA GLU A 36 27.32 -2.49 8.03
C GLU A 36 26.42 -1.35 7.51
N LEU A 37 25.26 -1.67 6.90
CA LEU A 37 24.27 -0.66 6.50
C LEU A 37 23.70 0.09 7.72
N ARG A 38 23.36 -0.64 8.78
CA ARG A 38 22.90 -0.03 10.05
C ARG A 38 24.01 0.77 10.73
N ARG A 39 25.26 0.31 10.64
CA ARG A 39 26.43 1.00 11.19
C ARG A 39 26.72 2.29 10.43
N ALA A 40 26.64 2.27 9.10
CA ALA A 40 26.77 3.44 8.24
C ALA A 40 25.64 4.45 8.50
N GLN A 41 24.39 3.98 8.64
CA GLN A 41 23.26 4.84 9.01
C GLN A 41 23.45 5.52 10.37
N ARG A 42 23.98 4.80 11.37
CA ARG A 42 24.31 5.40 12.69
C ARG A 42 25.41 6.45 12.59
N ARG A 43 26.47 6.20 11.80
CA ARG A 43 27.54 7.20 11.58
C ARG A 43 27.03 8.43 10.82
N ALA A 44 26.18 8.24 9.81
CA ALA A 44 25.56 9.34 9.07
C ALA A 44 24.64 10.19 9.96
N ALA A 45 23.86 9.56 10.85
CA ALA A 45 23.02 10.27 11.81
C ALA A 45 23.85 11.11 12.80
N VAL A 46 24.97 10.59 13.29
CA VAL A 46 25.89 11.33 14.18
C VAL A 46 26.52 12.51 13.43
N ALA A 47 27.05 12.30 12.22
CA ALA A 47 27.64 13.36 11.41
C ALA A 47 26.62 14.45 11.01
N MET A 48 25.37 14.07 10.72
CA MET A 48 24.28 15.03 10.48
C MET A 48 23.97 15.83 11.74
N SER A 49 23.91 15.21 12.91
CA SER A 49 23.64 15.92 14.17
C SER A 49 24.76 16.89 14.56
N GLU A 50 26.02 16.54 14.29
CA GLU A 50 27.17 17.43 14.49
C GLU A 50 27.15 18.60 13.49
N SER A 51 26.83 18.33 12.22
CA SER A 51 26.71 19.39 11.21
C SER A 51 25.60 20.38 11.56
N VAL A 52 24.41 19.90 11.96
CA VAL A 52 23.27 20.73 12.36
C VAL A 52 23.56 21.48 13.65
N ALA A 53 24.25 20.88 14.62
CA ALA A 53 24.69 21.59 15.82
C ALA A 53 25.66 22.73 15.48
N THR A 54 26.56 22.54 14.50
CA THR A 54 27.48 23.60 14.05
C THR A 54 26.80 24.69 13.22
N THR A 55 25.83 24.37 12.36
CA THR A 55 25.06 25.40 11.62
C THR A 55 24.09 26.15 12.52
N VAL A 56 23.44 25.47 13.47
CA VAL A 56 22.58 26.14 14.46
C VAL A 56 23.43 27.05 15.35
N ALA A 57 24.61 26.61 15.81
CA ALA A 57 25.52 27.46 16.56
C ALA A 57 26.02 28.68 15.75
N ALA A 58 26.16 28.55 14.43
CA ALA A 58 26.51 29.66 13.55
C ALA A 58 25.34 30.64 13.29
N CYS A 59 24.08 30.17 13.33
CA CYS A 59 22.89 31.01 13.11
C CYS A 59 22.32 31.63 14.40
N VAL A 60 22.74 31.18 15.59
CA VAL A 60 22.30 31.73 16.88
C VAL A 60 22.66 33.23 17.08
N PRO A 61 23.85 33.73 16.65
CA PRO A 61 24.15 35.16 16.70
C PRO A 61 23.24 35.99 15.79
N ASP A 62 22.94 35.50 14.59
CA ASP A 62 22.11 36.21 13.60
C ASP A 62 20.64 36.32 14.05
N ILE A 63 20.12 35.29 14.70
CA ILE A 63 18.77 35.31 15.30
C ILE A 63 18.74 36.27 16.51
N ALA A 64 19.80 36.30 17.33
CA ALA A 64 19.90 37.21 18.46
C ALA A 64 20.00 38.69 18.02
N HIS A 65 20.71 38.97 16.92
CA HIS A 65 20.80 40.31 16.34
C HIS A 65 19.51 40.73 15.60
N ALA A 66 18.83 39.81 14.91
CA ALA A 66 17.54 40.09 14.26
C ALA A 66 16.43 40.40 15.28
N VAL A 67 16.45 39.75 16.45
CA VAL A 67 15.49 40.00 17.55
C VAL A 67 15.76 41.35 18.24
N GLN A 68 17.01 41.79 18.33
CA GLN A 68 17.35 43.10 18.92
C GLN A 68 17.09 44.28 17.98
N ALA A 69 17.13 44.07 16.66
CA ALA A 69 16.94 45.14 15.67
C ALA A 69 15.47 45.46 15.36
N ALA A 70 14.52 44.60 15.72
CA ALA A 70 13.10 44.69 15.30
C ALA A 70 12.15 45.44 16.25
N SER A 71 12.65 46.38 17.07
CA SER A 71 11.87 47.40 17.82
C SER A 71 11.31 47.03 19.22
N PRO A 72 11.02 48.06 20.07
CA PRO A 72 10.69 47.90 21.49
C PRO A 72 9.17 47.86 21.79
N GLN A 73 8.76 46.84 22.57
CA GLN A 73 7.55 46.67 23.42
C GLN A 73 6.12 46.68 22.80
N PRO A 74 5.09 46.05 23.44
CA PRO A 74 5.09 45.16 24.62
C PRO A 74 4.33 43.80 24.40
N LEU A 75 4.39 42.93 25.42
CA LEU A 75 3.66 41.65 25.59
C LEU A 75 4.15 40.47 24.74
N ALA A 76 5.35 39.98 25.07
CA ALA A 76 5.69 38.60 24.81
C ALA A 76 4.74 37.70 25.61
N GLU A 77 3.84 36.98 24.93
CA GLU A 77 3.21 35.81 25.52
C GLU A 77 4.32 34.89 26.07
N PRO A 78 4.17 34.30 27.26
CA PRO A 78 5.24 33.51 27.84
C PRO A 78 5.57 32.36 26.88
N VAL A 79 6.86 32.11 26.65
CA VAL A 79 7.39 31.03 25.76
C VAL A 79 6.70 29.67 26.04
N GLU A 80 6.26 29.45 27.27
CA GLU A 80 5.42 28.34 27.72
C GLU A 80 4.09 28.21 26.95
N MET A 81 3.40 29.31 26.67
CA MET A 81 2.13 29.32 25.94
C MET A 81 2.31 29.02 24.45
N GLN A 82 3.39 29.54 23.84
CA GLN A 82 3.77 29.19 22.46
C GLN A 82 4.17 27.73 22.33
N ARG A 83 4.89 27.17 23.31
CA ARG A 83 5.25 25.75 23.37
C ARG A 83 4.03 24.86 23.53
N ALA A 84 3.08 25.24 24.40
CA ALA A 84 1.82 24.54 24.57
C ALA A 84 0.98 24.54 23.27
N GLU A 85 0.95 25.66 22.55
CA GLU A 85 0.23 25.77 21.29
C GLU A 85 0.90 24.95 20.16
N ALA A 86 2.23 24.95 20.08
CA ALA A 86 2.97 24.10 19.15
C ALA A 86 2.71 22.60 19.41
N LEU A 87 2.66 22.19 20.68
CA LEU A 87 2.32 20.82 21.09
C LEU A 87 0.88 20.43 20.71
N ARG A 88 -0.08 21.35 20.85
CA ARG A 88 -1.47 21.12 20.43
C ARG A 88 -1.57 20.91 18.92
N ARG A 89 -0.91 21.75 18.12
CA ARG A 89 -0.88 21.59 16.65
C ARG A 89 -0.29 20.25 16.26
N LEU A 90 0.82 19.88 16.88
CA LEU A 90 1.49 18.59 16.66
C LEU A 90 0.59 17.40 17.01
N ALA A 91 -0.17 17.49 18.10
CA ALA A 91 -1.14 16.49 18.49
C ALA A 91 -2.26 16.36 17.43
N LEU A 92 -2.78 17.47 16.90
CA LEU A 92 -3.80 17.44 15.82
C LEU A 92 -3.25 16.82 14.54
N ASP A 93 -2.05 17.19 14.14
CA ASP A 93 -1.41 16.63 12.94
C ASP A 93 -1.25 15.12 13.07
N THR A 94 -0.89 14.65 14.27
CA THR A 94 -0.76 13.22 14.51
C THR A 94 -2.11 12.52 14.53
N VAL A 95 -3.13 13.12 15.14
CA VAL A 95 -4.50 12.59 15.08
C VAL A 95 -4.97 12.52 13.63
N GLY A 96 -4.72 13.55 12.82
CA GLY A 96 -5.03 13.56 11.39
C GLY A 96 -4.31 12.44 10.63
N ALA A 97 -3.02 12.25 10.86
CA ALA A 97 -2.22 11.19 10.24
C ALA A 97 -2.72 9.79 10.62
N VAL A 98 -3.01 9.58 11.90
CA VAL A 98 -3.52 8.33 12.46
C VAL A 98 -4.93 8.01 11.93
N MET A 99 -5.81 9.00 11.85
CA MET A 99 -7.15 8.85 11.28
C MET A 99 -7.10 8.52 9.78
N THR A 100 -6.19 9.15 9.05
CA THR A 100 -5.95 8.87 7.63
C THR A 100 -5.49 7.43 7.43
N ARG A 101 -4.59 6.92 8.27
CA ARG A 101 -4.17 5.50 8.27
C ARG A 101 -5.35 4.53 8.52
N GLY A 102 -6.28 4.90 9.40
CA GLY A 102 -7.48 4.10 9.67
C GLY A 102 -8.42 4.03 8.48
N ARG A 103 -8.65 5.16 7.80
CA ARG A 103 -9.43 5.19 6.55
C ARG A 103 -8.75 4.42 5.43
N TRP A 104 -7.44 4.58 5.31
CA TRP A 104 -6.65 3.85 4.34
C TRP A 104 -6.76 2.32 4.48
N LEU A 105 -6.77 1.78 5.70
CA LEU A 105 -7.01 0.35 5.91
C LEU A 105 -8.37 -0.12 5.39
N ASP A 106 -9.41 0.71 5.50
CA ASP A 106 -10.72 0.43 4.90
C ASP A 106 -10.66 0.51 3.36
N GLU A 107 -10.00 1.53 2.82
CA GLU A 107 -9.84 1.77 1.39
C GLU A 107 -9.02 0.68 0.68
N LEU A 108 -8.05 0.05 1.36
CA LEU A 108 -7.33 -1.12 0.83
C LEU A 108 -8.29 -2.25 0.42
N GLY A 109 -9.44 -2.34 1.10
CA GLY A 109 -10.51 -3.30 0.80
C GLY A 109 -11.21 -3.05 -0.54
N ASN A 110 -11.04 -1.87 -1.13
CA ASN A 110 -11.69 -1.46 -2.36
C ASN A 110 -10.76 -1.66 -3.56
N LEU A 111 -10.98 -2.76 -4.30
CA LEU A 111 -10.22 -3.08 -5.52
C LEU A 111 -10.46 -2.11 -6.68
N ARG A 112 -11.47 -1.22 -6.60
CA ARG A 112 -11.72 -0.21 -7.64
C ARG A 112 -10.77 0.98 -7.53
N LEU A 113 -10.16 1.19 -6.36
CA LEU A 113 -9.16 2.23 -6.18
C LEU A 113 -7.84 1.77 -6.78
N ALA A 114 -7.17 2.65 -7.51
CA ALA A 114 -5.81 2.40 -7.97
C ALA A 114 -4.83 2.46 -6.78
N ASP A 115 -3.71 1.77 -6.89
CA ASP A 115 -2.69 1.76 -5.83
C ASP A 115 -2.07 3.16 -5.60
N ASP A 116 -2.06 4.03 -6.62
CA ASP A 116 -1.61 5.41 -6.51
C ASP A 116 -2.52 6.28 -5.60
N ALA A 117 -3.82 5.96 -5.56
CA ALA A 117 -4.77 6.65 -4.67
C ALA A 117 -4.57 6.26 -3.19
N LEU A 118 -3.81 5.20 -2.93
CA LEU A 118 -3.54 4.67 -1.60
C LEU A 118 -2.21 5.21 -1.02
N LEU A 119 -1.53 6.14 -1.70
CA LEU A 119 -0.24 6.67 -1.25
C LEU A 119 -0.36 7.59 -0.03
N ASP A 120 -1.46 8.33 0.11
CA ASP A 120 -1.66 9.32 1.17
C ASP A 120 -1.78 8.68 2.58
N GLY A 121 -2.27 7.45 2.65
CA GLY A 121 -2.36 6.69 3.90
C GLY A 121 -1.10 5.91 4.26
N GLN A 122 -0.14 5.83 3.33
CA GLN A 122 1.13 5.15 3.57
C GLN A 122 2.01 6.02 4.47
N ARG A 123 2.59 5.41 5.51
CA ARG A 123 3.45 6.16 6.45
C ARG A 123 4.63 6.78 5.69
N ALA A 124 4.70 8.12 5.69
CA ALA A 124 5.89 8.84 5.26
C ALA A 124 7.10 8.39 6.11
N GLY A 125 8.20 8.04 5.45
CA GLY A 125 9.44 7.58 6.10
C GLY A 125 10.09 8.70 6.92
N GLY A 126 9.59 8.90 8.15
CA GLY A 126 10.09 9.89 9.09
C GLY A 126 9.77 9.50 10.53
N ALA A 127 10.59 9.98 11.47
CA ALA A 127 10.27 9.91 12.90
C ALA A 127 9.07 10.83 13.15
N ASP A 128 8.00 10.28 13.73
CA ASP A 128 6.84 11.08 14.10
C ASP A 128 7.26 12.06 15.21
N PRO A 129 6.99 13.37 15.07
CA PRO A 129 7.43 14.34 16.04
C PRO A 129 6.81 14.14 17.44
N LEU A 130 5.69 13.41 17.58
CA LEU A 130 5.18 13.04 18.92
C LEU A 130 6.17 12.17 19.70
N LEU A 131 7.03 11.40 19.01
CA LEU A 131 8.04 10.57 19.67
C LEU A 131 9.11 11.39 20.40
N VAL A 132 9.24 12.67 20.10
CA VAL A 132 10.27 13.56 20.67
C VAL A 132 9.73 14.39 21.83
N VAL A 133 8.46 14.80 21.77
CA VAL A 133 7.91 15.82 22.68
C VAL A 133 6.80 15.31 23.60
N ALA A 134 6.19 14.15 23.31
CA ALA A 134 5.06 13.67 24.08
C ALA A 134 5.47 12.91 25.37
N PRO A 135 4.59 12.88 26.40
CA PRO A 135 4.78 12.04 27.58
C PRO A 135 4.93 10.55 27.22
N GLN A 136 5.74 9.83 28.01
CA GLN A 136 6.04 8.42 27.79
C GLN A 136 4.80 7.51 27.60
N PRO A 137 3.69 7.68 28.35
CA PRO A 137 2.48 6.88 28.13
C PRO A 137 1.86 7.07 26.73
N SER A 138 1.91 8.29 26.19
CA SER A 138 1.34 8.62 24.87
C SER A 138 2.21 8.09 23.75
N VAL A 139 3.53 8.16 23.93
CA VAL A 139 4.51 7.53 23.03
C VAL A 139 4.29 6.01 22.98
N GLN A 140 4.08 5.36 24.13
CA GLN A 140 3.83 3.92 24.19
C GLN A 140 2.51 3.53 23.51
N ALA A 141 1.43 4.28 23.76
CA ALA A 141 0.13 4.05 23.12
C ALA A 141 0.23 4.21 21.59
N TYR A 142 0.91 5.25 21.12
CA TYR A 142 1.15 5.47 19.69
C TYR A 142 1.96 4.33 19.06
N LEU A 143 3.07 3.93 19.67
CA LEU A 143 3.90 2.83 19.16
C LEU A 143 3.18 1.48 19.16
N ALA A 144 2.32 1.23 20.16
CA ALA A 144 1.50 0.03 20.19
C ALA A 144 0.49 0.00 19.04
N ALA A 145 -0.25 1.09 18.83
CA ALA A 145 -1.17 1.21 17.71
C ALA A 145 -0.47 1.15 16.36
N GLN A 146 0.74 1.71 16.27
CA GLN A 146 1.55 1.65 15.07
C GLN A 146 1.95 0.21 14.69
N ARG A 147 2.32 -0.63 15.66
CA ARG A 147 2.61 -2.05 15.39
C ARG A 147 1.39 -2.77 14.84
N VAL A 148 0.22 -2.54 15.46
CA VAL A 148 -1.06 -3.09 14.97
C VAL A 148 -1.33 -2.63 13.53
N PHE A 149 -1.13 -1.35 13.24
CA PHE A 149 -1.26 -0.83 11.88
C PHE A 149 -0.32 -1.53 10.89
N GLU A 150 0.97 -1.62 11.21
CA GLU A 150 1.96 -2.23 10.32
C GLU A 150 1.64 -3.70 10.04
N ASP A 151 1.25 -4.46 11.07
CA ASP A 151 0.87 -5.87 10.95
C ASP A 151 -0.40 -6.07 10.13
N GLU A 152 -1.43 -5.25 10.37
CA GLU A 152 -2.69 -5.32 9.62
C GLU A 152 -2.52 -4.83 8.18
N ALA A 153 -1.78 -3.75 7.96
CA ALA A 153 -1.47 -3.21 6.64
C ALA A 153 -0.77 -4.26 5.77
N ALA A 154 0.25 -4.94 6.30
CA ALA A 154 0.97 -5.97 5.57
C ALA A 154 0.05 -7.13 5.16
N GLN A 155 -0.85 -7.56 6.05
CA GLN A 155 -1.80 -8.63 5.79
C GLN A 155 -2.84 -8.24 4.74
N VAL A 156 -3.45 -7.06 4.87
CA VAL A 156 -4.46 -6.57 3.91
C VAL A 156 -3.82 -6.32 2.54
N GLN A 157 -2.60 -5.78 2.48
CA GLN A 157 -1.88 -5.60 1.23
C GLN A 157 -1.55 -6.93 0.53
N ALA A 158 -1.19 -7.98 1.27
CA ALA A 158 -0.98 -9.30 0.70
C ALA A 158 -2.28 -9.83 0.06
N LEU A 159 -3.39 -9.76 0.79
CA LEU A 159 -4.70 -10.17 0.25
C LEU A 159 -5.13 -9.33 -0.96
N ARG A 160 -4.82 -8.03 -0.96
CA ARG A 160 -5.11 -7.14 -2.09
C ARG A 160 -4.35 -7.58 -3.35
N ARG A 161 -3.05 -7.86 -3.23
CA ARG A 161 -2.25 -8.40 -4.35
C ARG A 161 -2.78 -9.74 -4.84
N ASP A 162 -3.22 -10.59 -3.94
CA ASP A 162 -3.83 -11.87 -4.30
C ASP A 162 -5.12 -11.67 -5.09
N ALA A 163 -6.01 -10.79 -4.63
CA ALA A 163 -7.25 -10.47 -5.33
C ALA A 163 -7.00 -9.80 -6.69
N GLN A 164 -6.02 -8.89 -6.78
CA GLN A 164 -5.59 -8.28 -8.05
C GLN A 164 -5.10 -9.32 -9.05
N ARG A 165 -4.30 -10.31 -8.61
CA ARG A 165 -3.85 -11.41 -9.47
C ARG A 165 -5.01 -12.22 -10.06
N HIS A 166 -6.08 -12.47 -9.31
CA HIS A 166 -7.27 -13.14 -9.83
C HIS A 166 -8.01 -12.27 -10.85
N GLN A 167 -8.07 -10.95 -10.64
CA GLN A 167 -8.67 -10.01 -11.60
C GLN A 167 -7.87 -9.92 -12.91
N GLU A 168 -6.55 -9.86 -12.83
CA GLU A 168 -5.65 -9.85 -13.99
C GLU A 168 -5.79 -11.15 -14.81
N ALA A 169 -5.85 -12.30 -14.13
CA ALA A 169 -6.07 -13.58 -14.80
C ALA A 169 -7.44 -13.67 -15.48
N LEU A 170 -8.49 -13.07 -14.90
CA LEU A 170 -9.80 -12.95 -15.57
C LEU A 170 -9.74 -12.07 -16.81
N GLN A 171 -9.07 -10.92 -16.71
CA GLN A 171 -8.89 -10.03 -17.86
C GLN A 171 -8.10 -10.70 -18.99
N ALA A 172 -7.10 -11.52 -18.65
CA ALA A 172 -6.36 -12.30 -19.64
C ALA A 172 -7.25 -13.33 -20.35
N LEU A 173 -8.12 -14.02 -19.63
CA LEU A 173 -9.09 -14.96 -20.22
C LEU A 173 -10.14 -14.23 -21.09
N ASP A 174 -10.59 -13.06 -20.68
CA ASP A 174 -11.52 -12.22 -21.46
C ASP A 174 -10.85 -11.75 -22.77
N ALA A 175 -9.57 -11.37 -22.71
CA ALA A 175 -8.80 -10.98 -23.88
C ALA A 175 -8.56 -12.17 -24.83
N GLU A 176 -8.27 -13.36 -24.29
CA GLU A 176 -8.12 -14.58 -25.09
C GLU A 176 -9.44 -14.98 -25.76
N ALA A 177 -10.57 -14.89 -25.06
CA ALA A 177 -11.89 -15.13 -25.63
C ALA A 177 -12.19 -14.19 -26.80
N ALA A 178 -11.93 -12.89 -26.64
CA ALA A 178 -12.10 -11.91 -27.72
C ALA A 178 -11.19 -12.20 -28.92
N HIS A 179 -9.96 -12.69 -28.68
CA HIS A 179 -9.06 -13.12 -29.74
C HIS A 179 -9.62 -14.32 -30.50
N ILE A 180 -10.15 -15.33 -29.80
CA ILE A 180 -10.77 -16.51 -30.42
C ILE A 180 -11.98 -16.12 -31.26
N GLU A 181 -12.83 -15.21 -30.78
CA GLU A 181 -13.98 -14.70 -31.54
C GLU A 181 -13.53 -14.04 -32.86
N GLN A 182 -12.48 -13.21 -32.80
CA GLN A 182 -11.90 -12.57 -33.98
C GLN A 182 -11.31 -13.60 -34.97
N GLU A 183 -10.54 -14.58 -34.46
CA GLU A 183 -9.98 -15.63 -35.29
C GLU A 183 -11.07 -16.48 -35.95
N THR A 184 -12.11 -16.84 -35.20
CA THR A 184 -13.25 -17.62 -35.67
C THR A 184 -13.98 -16.88 -36.79
N GLY A 185 -14.27 -15.58 -36.62
CA GLY A 185 -14.82 -14.75 -37.68
C GLY A 185 -13.94 -14.70 -38.93
N SER A 186 -12.61 -14.62 -38.76
CA SER A 186 -11.67 -14.65 -39.88
C SER A 186 -11.66 -15.98 -40.64
N ILE A 187 -11.84 -17.10 -39.93
CA ILE A 187 -11.90 -18.44 -40.53
C ILE A 187 -13.20 -18.59 -41.33
N VAL A 188 -14.33 -18.10 -40.81
CA VAL A 188 -15.61 -18.12 -41.53
C VAL A 188 -15.51 -17.37 -42.86
N LEU A 189 -14.94 -16.15 -42.85
CA LEU A 189 -14.72 -15.39 -44.09
C LEU A 189 -13.79 -16.13 -45.07
N ARG A 190 -12.74 -16.79 -44.57
CA ARG A 190 -11.84 -17.60 -45.41
C ARG A 190 -12.55 -18.82 -45.98
N PHE A 191 -13.45 -19.47 -45.22
CA PHE A 191 -14.27 -20.57 -45.74
C PHE A 191 -15.17 -20.11 -46.88
N GLU A 192 -15.82 -18.96 -46.75
CA GLU A 192 -16.67 -18.40 -47.81
C GLU A 192 -15.86 -18.15 -49.09
N GLN A 193 -14.64 -17.60 -48.97
CA GLN A 193 -13.74 -17.40 -50.10
C GLN A 193 -13.33 -18.72 -50.78
N VAL A 194 -12.98 -19.74 -49.99
CA VAL A 194 -12.61 -21.06 -50.53
C VAL A 194 -13.79 -21.72 -51.23
N ASN A 195 -15.00 -21.60 -50.66
CA ASN A 195 -16.21 -22.12 -51.29
C ASN A 195 -16.50 -21.40 -52.62
N ALA A 196 -16.29 -20.08 -52.70
CA ALA A 196 -16.43 -19.31 -53.93
C ALA A 196 -15.39 -19.72 -55.00
N GLN A 197 -14.16 -20.02 -54.59
CA GLN A 197 -13.08 -20.49 -55.49
C GLN A 197 -13.31 -21.94 -55.97
N ALA A 198 -13.82 -22.81 -55.10
CA ALA A 198 -14.19 -24.18 -55.46
C ALA A 198 -15.32 -24.19 -56.51
N ALA A 199 -16.28 -23.26 -56.41
CA ALA A 199 -17.32 -23.07 -57.44
C ALA A 199 -16.75 -22.62 -58.80
N GLN A 200 -15.54 -22.06 -58.84
CA GLN A 200 -14.81 -21.68 -60.05
C GLN A 200 -13.88 -22.78 -60.58
N GLY A 201 -13.87 -23.98 -59.96
CA GLY A 201 -13.11 -25.15 -60.40
C GLY A 201 -11.67 -25.22 -59.87
N VAL A 202 -11.33 -24.46 -58.83
CA VAL A 202 -10.01 -24.51 -58.17
C VAL A 202 -10.02 -25.57 -57.05
N ASP A 203 -9.03 -26.47 -57.02
CA ASP A 203 -8.89 -27.48 -55.97
C ASP A 203 -8.46 -26.85 -54.63
N GLY A 204 -9.40 -26.74 -53.69
CA GLY A 204 -9.22 -26.12 -52.36
C GLY A 204 -9.30 -27.07 -51.16
N GLY A 205 -9.38 -28.39 -51.40
CA GLY A 205 -9.75 -29.39 -50.37
C GLY A 205 -8.83 -29.45 -49.14
N ASP A 206 -7.51 -29.33 -49.32
CA ASP A 206 -6.56 -29.40 -48.21
C ASP A 206 -6.61 -28.15 -47.33
N TYR A 207 -6.77 -26.97 -47.95
CA TYR A 207 -6.93 -25.72 -47.21
C TYR A 207 -8.27 -25.68 -46.47
N GLN A 208 -9.34 -26.20 -47.08
CA GLN A 208 -10.62 -26.37 -46.41
C GLN A 208 -10.52 -27.29 -45.18
N ARG A 209 -9.82 -28.42 -45.29
CA ARG A 209 -9.57 -29.32 -44.14
C ARG A 209 -8.78 -28.62 -43.03
N PHE A 210 -7.77 -27.83 -43.38
CA PHE A 210 -7.01 -27.03 -42.42
C PHE A 210 -7.91 -26.03 -41.66
N LEU A 211 -8.79 -25.32 -42.38
CA LEU A 211 -9.73 -24.37 -41.75
C LEU A 211 -10.70 -25.10 -40.80
N ILE A 212 -11.17 -26.30 -41.15
CA ILE A 212 -12.04 -27.12 -40.28
C ILE A 212 -11.29 -27.51 -39.00
N GLN A 213 -10.05 -27.97 -39.13
CA GLN A 213 -9.22 -28.34 -37.98
C GLN A 213 -8.97 -27.15 -37.06
N LYS A 214 -8.64 -25.97 -37.62
CA LYS A 214 -8.44 -24.75 -36.84
C LYS A 214 -9.72 -24.31 -36.15
N TYR A 215 -10.86 -24.32 -36.83
CA TYR A 215 -12.16 -23.97 -36.26
C TYR A 215 -12.53 -24.90 -35.08
N ASN A 216 -12.35 -26.20 -35.24
CA ASN A 216 -12.63 -27.16 -34.17
C ASN A 216 -11.70 -26.99 -32.96
N ALA A 217 -10.42 -26.68 -33.20
CA ALA A 217 -9.46 -26.40 -32.13
C ALA A 217 -9.85 -25.13 -31.34
N LEU A 218 -10.24 -24.06 -32.04
CA LEU A 218 -10.74 -22.83 -31.41
C LEU A 218 -12.02 -23.06 -30.61
N GLY A 219 -12.97 -23.82 -31.17
CA GLY A 219 -14.22 -24.15 -30.45
C GLY A 219 -14.01 -25.04 -29.23
N GLN A 220 -12.96 -25.85 -29.18
CA GLN A 220 -12.58 -26.55 -27.95
C GLN A 220 -11.95 -25.58 -26.94
N ARG A 221 -11.01 -24.73 -27.37
CA ARG A 221 -10.38 -23.75 -26.49
C ARG A 221 -11.39 -22.75 -25.90
N GLU A 222 -12.38 -22.34 -26.68
CA GLU A 222 -13.47 -21.48 -26.22
C GLU A 222 -14.25 -22.11 -25.05
N LYS A 223 -14.56 -23.41 -25.14
CA LYS A 223 -15.23 -24.15 -24.06
C LYS A 223 -14.34 -24.24 -22.82
N ASP A 224 -13.05 -24.50 -23.00
CA ASP A 224 -12.10 -24.59 -21.89
C ASP A 224 -11.99 -23.23 -21.18
N ILE A 225 -11.86 -22.13 -21.93
CA ILE A 225 -11.87 -20.76 -21.39
C ILE A 225 -13.18 -20.45 -20.67
N ALA A 226 -14.33 -20.85 -21.20
CA ALA A 226 -15.61 -20.62 -20.53
C ALA A 226 -15.67 -21.32 -19.16
N GLN A 227 -15.14 -22.55 -19.05
CA GLN A 227 -15.05 -23.28 -17.79
C GLN A 227 -14.05 -22.63 -16.81
N GLU A 228 -12.86 -22.29 -17.29
CA GLU A 228 -11.82 -21.59 -16.52
C GLU A 228 -12.34 -20.24 -15.98
N ARG A 229 -13.05 -19.46 -16.80
CA ARG A 229 -13.66 -18.18 -16.41
C ARG A 229 -14.67 -18.35 -15.29
N VAL A 230 -15.57 -19.34 -15.36
CA VAL A 230 -16.56 -19.57 -14.29
C VAL A 230 -15.86 -19.88 -12.97
N HIS A 231 -14.84 -20.74 -12.98
CA HIS A 231 -14.09 -21.07 -11.78
C HIS A 231 -13.34 -19.86 -11.21
N LEU A 232 -12.63 -19.14 -12.07
CA LEU A 232 -11.81 -18.01 -11.67
C LEU A 232 -12.67 -16.80 -11.23
N GLN A 233 -13.86 -16.62 -11.81
CA GLN A 233 -14.83 -15.60 -11.37
C GLN A 233 -15.32 -15.89 -9.94
N ALA A 234 -15.57 -17.15 -9.61
CA ALA A 234 -15.95 -17.53 -8.25
C ALA A 234 -14.80 -17.25 -7.27
N GLN A 235 -13.56 -17.61 -7.63
CA GLN A 235 -12.37 -17.32 -6.81
C GLN A 235 -12.13 -15.82 -6.62
N ALA A 236 -12.24 -15.03 -7.70
CA ALA A 236 -12.08 -13.58 -7.65
C ALA A 236 -13.10 -12.93 -6.71
N ARG A 237 -14.38 -13.35 -6.78
CA ARG A 237 -15.43 -12.88 -5.87
C ARG A 237 -15.10 -13.21 -4.41
N LEU A 238 -14.76 -14.48 -4.13
CA LEU A 238 -14.36 -14.90 -2.79
C LEU A 238 -13.17 -14.11 -2.26
N SER A 239 -12.14 -13.89 -3.08
CA SER A 239 -10.96 -13.13 -2.69
C SER A 239 -11.28 -11.66 -2.41
N ALA A 240 -12.18 -11.06 -3.17
CA ALA A 240 -12.65 -9.69 -2.97
C ALA A 240 -13.48 -9.55 -1.68
N ASP A 241 -14.35 -10.52 -1.39
CA ASP A 241 -15.15 -10.54 -0.16
C ASP A 241 -14.25 -10.70 1.09
N VAL A 242 -13.29 -11.63 1.03
CA VAL A 242 -12.29 -11.83 2.10
C VAL A 242 -11.46 -10.57 2.32
N LEU A 243 -11.00 -9.92 1.25
CA LEU A 243 -10.27 -8.66 1.32
C LEU A 243 -11.11 -7.56 1.97
N ALA A 244 -12.36 -7.37 1.54
CA ALA A 244 -13.24 -6.34 2.06
C ALA A 244 -13.60 -6.55 3.54
N GLU A 245 -13.82 -7.79 3.96
CA GLU A 245 -14.04 -8.13 5.37
C GLU A 245 -12.78 -7.92 6.21
N ARG A 246 -11.62 -8.36 5.70
CA ARG A 246 -10.35 -8.20 6.42
C ARG A 246 -9.94 -6.74 6.56
N ALA A 247 -10.13 -5.92 5.52
CA ALA A 247 -9.89 -4.48 5.54
C ALA A 247 -10.72 -3.78 6.63
N ARG A 248 -12.03 -4.06 6.67
CA ARG A 248 -12.94 -3.52 7.71
C ARG A 248 -12.55 -3.98 9.11
N SER A 249 -12.20 -5.25 9.27
CA SER A 249 -11.71 -5.80 10.55
C SER A 249 -10.38 -5.19 10.99
N ALA A 250 -9.45 -4.97 10.06
CA ALA A 250 -8.16 -4.34 10.28
C ALA A 250 -8.31 -2.89 10.73
N SER A 251 -9.13 -2.10 10.01
CA SER A 251 -9.46 -0.72 10.37
C SER A 251 -10.06 -0.64 11.78
N ARG A 252 -11.02 -1.52 12.10
CA ARG A 252 -11.61 -1.59 13.45
C ARG A 252 -10.58 -1.87 14.53
N ARG A 253 -9.76 -2.91 14.36
CA ARG A 253 -8.72 -3.28 15.34
C ARG A 253 -7.67 -2.19 15.50
N TYR A 254 -7.30 -1.51 14.42
CA TYR A 254 -6.43 -0.35 14.50
C TYR A 254 -7.08 0.80 15.29
N ARG A 255 -8.36 1.13 15.02
CA ARG A 255 -9.10 2.15 15.79
C ARG A 255 -9.21 1.81 17.27
N GLU A 256 -9.48 0.55 17.61
CA GLU A 256 -9.49 0.07 19.00
C GLU A 256 -8.12 0.25 19.67
N SER A 257 -7.03 -0.05 18.95
CA SER A 257 -5.66 0.15 19.46
C SER A 257 -5.29 1.63 19.68
N LEU A 258 -5.99 2.55 19.02
CA LEU A 258 -5.79 3.99 19.16
C LEU A 258 -6.53 4.63 20.33
N ALA A 259 -7.52 3.94 20.90
CA ALA A 259 -8.28 4.43 22.03
C ALA A 259 -7.42 4.98 23.20
N PRO A 260 -6.40 4.27 23.69
CA PRO A 260 -5.57 4.78 24.77
C PRO A 260 -4.80 6.06 24.39
N LEU A 261 -4.43 6.22 23.12
CA LEU A 261 -3.77 7.44 22.64
C LEU A 261 -4.77 8.61 22.63
N MET A 262 -5.96 8.38 22.09
CA MET A 262 -7.00 9.40 21.97
C MET A 262 -7.49 9.89 23.34
N ASP A 263 -7.69 8.98 24.29
CA ASP A 263 -8.08 9.33 25.66
C ASP A 263 -7.01 10.16 26.37
N GLN A 264 -5.73 9.84 26.17
CA GLN A 264 -4.62 10.61 26.74
C GLN A 264 -4.46 12.00 26.11
N LEU A 265 -4.59 12.09 24.78
CA LEU A 265 -4.55 13.38 24.08
C LEU A 265 -5.74 14.27 24.47
N ARG A 266 -6.92 13.68 24.68
CA ARG A 266 -8.11 14.39 25.20
C ARG A 266 -7.89 14.88 26.63
N ALA A 267 -7.39 14.02 27.51
CA ALA A 267 -7.11 14.39 28.90
C ALA A 267 -6.07 15.52 29.00
N ALA A 268 -5.05 15.51 28.13
CA ALA A 268 -4.05 16.57 28.02
C ALA A 268 -4.62 17.90 27.49
N TRP A 269 -5.75 17.88 26.79
CA TRP A 269 -6.43 19.08 26.27
C TRP A 269 -7.22 19.85 27.34
N GLY A 270 -7.61 19.18 28.43
CA GLY A 270 -8.43 19.75 29.50
C GLY A 270 -9.93 19.82 29.17
N HIS A 271 -10.75 20.29 30.12
CA HIS A 271 -12.23 20.34 30.01
C HIS A 271 -12.79 21.54 29.20
N GLY A 272 -11.99 22.14 28.31
CA GLY A 272 -12.46 23.20 27.40
C GLY A 272 -13.11 22.62 26.13
N ASP A 273 -13.40 23.47 25.14
CA ASP A 273 -13.86 23.07 23.79
C ASP A 273 -12.82 22.12 23.15
N SER A 274 -12.97 20.82 23.40
CA SER A 274 -12.16 19.80 22.75
C SER A 274 -12.42 19.88 21.25
N PRO A 275 -11.38 19.79 20.41
CA PRO A 275 -11.56 19.73 18.96
C PRO A 275 -12.59 18.66 18.60
N GLN A 276 -13.52 18.99 17.69
CA GLN A 276 -14.59 18.10 17.23
C GLN A 276 -14.07 16.73 16.74
N VAL A 277 -12.78 16.64 16.40
CA VAL A 277 -12.07 15.42 16.02
C VAL A 277 -12.09 14.34 17.12
N PHE A 278 -12.03 14.72 18.41
CA PHE A 278 -12.07 13.76 19.51
C PHE A 278 -13.49 13.22 19.75
N ASP A 279 -14.51 14.05 19.55
CA ASP A 279 -15.91 13.66 19.67
C ASP A 279 -16.35 12.81 18.47
N THR A 280 -15.98 13.20 17.25
CA THR A 280 -16.26 12.42 16.03
C THR A 280 -15.58 11.06 16.05
N TRP A 281 -14.39 10.94 16.64
CA TRP A 281 -13.71 9.66 16.82
C TRP A 281 -14.50 8.68 17.71
N GLN A 282 -15.09 9.13 18.82
CA GLN A 282 -15.94 8.28 19.68
C GLN A 282 -17.22 7.80 18.95
N HIS A 283 -17.82 8.67 18.14
CA HIS A 283 -19.06 8.36 17.42
C HIS A 283 -18.83 7.47 16.18
N GLN A 284 -17.66 7.55 15.53
CA GLN A 284 -17.30 6.63 14.43
C GLN A 284 -17.05 5.20 14.90
N GLY A 285 -16.82 4.97 16.20
CA GLY A 285 -16.77 3.63 16.80
C GLY A 285 -18.13 2.92 16.87
N THR A 286 -19.25 3.64 16.78
CA THR A 286 -20.61 3.09 16.93
C THR A 286 -21.35 2.82 15.60
N GLY A 287 -20.65 2.82 14.47
CA GLY A 287 -21.20 2.25 13.23
C GLY A 287 -22.36 3.03 12.58
N GLN A 288 -22.42 4.35 12.72
CA GLN A 288 -23.35 5.20 11.96
C GLN A 288 -22.63 6.39 11.32
N GLY A 289 -22.48 6.33 10.00
CA GLY A 289 -22.74 7.43 9.06
C GLY A 289 -21.96 8.74 9.15
N THR A 290 -21.40 9.12 7.99
CA THR A 290 -21.00 10.47 7.53
C THR A 290 -19.71 11.08 8.11
N GLU A 291 -18.68 11.13 7.26
CA GLU A 291 -17.47 11.94 7.44
C GLU A 291 -17.80 13.44 7.52
N PRO A 292 -17.21 14.19 8.46
CA PRO A 292 -16.84 15.57 8.22
C PRO A 292 -15.47 15.61 7.55
N TYR A 293 -15.47 16.02 6.29
CA TYR A 293 -14.30 16.41 5.51
C TYR A 293 -13.48 17.46 6.28
N LEU A 294 -12.32 17.07 6.82
CA LEU A 294 -11.26 17.99 7.23
C LEU A 294 -10.22 18.01 6.10
N ALA A 295 -10.38 18.95 5.17
CA ALA A 295 -9.31 19.31 4.26
C ALA A 295 -8.07 19.73 5.08
N PRO A 296 -6.86 19.26 4.70
CA PRO A 296 -5.66 19.92 5.18
C PRO A 296 -5.65 21.34 4.64
N HIS A 297 -5.35 22.31 5.51
CA HIS A 297 -5.12 23.69 5.09
C HIS A 297 -4.06 23.71 3.99
N ALA A 298 -4.51 23.87 2.75
CA ALA A 298 -3.65 24.21 1.63
C ALA A 298 -2.95 25.52 2.02
N SER A 299 -1.65 25.42 2.23
CA SER A 299 -0.79 26.58 2.36
C SER A 299 -1.00 27.43 1.11
N ALA A 300 -1.54 28.64 1.30
CA ALA A 300 -1.68 29.62 0.24
C ALA A 300 -0.28 29.92 -0.32
N ARG A 301 0.09 29.24 -1.40
CA ARG A 301 1.13 29.68 -2.32
C ARG A 301 0.46 30.41 -3.47
N ASN A 302 0.87 31.66 -3.63
CA ASN A 302 0.80 32.51 -4.81
C ASN A 302 -0.54 33.20 -5.11
N ALA A 303 -0.62 34.46 -4.68
CA ALA A 303 -1.15 35.56 -5.50
C ALA A 303 -0.59 36.91 -5.01
N ALA A 304 0.53 37.32 -5.60
CA ALA A 304 0.98 38.69 -5.94
C ALA A 304 2.52 38.75 -5.99
#